data_AF-A0A235INB8-F1
#
_entry.id   AF-A0A235INB8-F1
#
_cell.length_a   1.000
_cell.length_b   1.000
_cell.length_c   1.000
_cell.angle_alpha   90.00
_cell.angle_beta   90.00
_cell.angle_gamma   90.00
#
_symmetry.space_group_name_H-M   'P 1'
#
loop_
_entity.id
_entity.type
_entity.pdbx_description
1 polymer ?
#
loop_
_entity_poly.entity_id
_entity_poly.type
_entity_poly.pdbx_seq_one_letter_code
_entity_poly.pdbx_strand_id
1 'polypeptide(L)'
;MEYDEIFQRDFIARTLEIVEQYEKYVMKCVSENQQFEVTLLINCLLGLLVLPKEHCYRSIPNKPIKELEEWGLSPDFIQDWGSEDHHTLPKFVKKLRNAVAHTSLCLHGDGVQITSLEFKDKDGFCAVVPFDNLKTFVTKLAQSVKPPPKNMRDFR
;
A
#
# COMPACT_ATOMS: atom_id res chain seq x y z
N MET A 1 7.59 7.70 22.42
CA MET A 1 7.36 6.24 22.46
C MET A 1 5.89 5.87 22.31
N GLU A 2 5.00 6.22 23.25
CA GLU A 2 3.55 5.96 23.09
C GLU A 2 2.89 6.89 22.05
N TYR A 3 3.17 8.19 22.12
CA TYR A 3 2.65 9.17 21.15
C TYR A 3 3.06 8.90 19.70
N ASP A 4 4.30 8.46 19.47
CA ASP A 4 4.78 8.16 18.11
C ASP A 4 4.03 6.99 17.48
N GLU A 5 3.70 5.98 18.28
CA GLU A 5 2.96 4.80 17.82
C GLU A 5 1.49 5.14 17.56
N ILE A 6 0.88 5.93 18.44
CA ILE A 6 -0.48 6.46 18.24
C ILE A 6 -0.54 7.31 16.96
N PHE A 7 0.41 8.23 16.79
CA PHE A 7 0.52 9.06 15.58
C PHE A 7 0.65 8.20 14.32
N GLN A 8 1.52 7.20 14.31
CA GLN A 8 1.71 6.34 13.12
C GLN A 8 0.44 5.54 12.78
N ARG A 9 -0.27 5.02 13.78
CA ARG A 9 -1.54 4.29 13.56
C ARG A 9 -2.65 5.23 13.09
N ASP A 10 -2.72 6.45 13.63
CA ASP A 10 -3.66 7.48 13.19
C ASP A 10 -3.35 7.94 11.76
N PHE A 11 -2.07 8.11 11.44
CA PHE A 11 -1.60 8.46 10.12
C PHE A 11 -2.00 7.40 9.08
N ILE A 12 -1.83 6.11 9.40
CA ILE A 12 -2.30 5.01 8.53
C ILE A 12 -3.81 5.10 8.31
N ALA A 13 -4.59 5.27 9.37
CA ALA A 13 -6.05 5.33 9.29
C ALA A 13 -6.53 6.53 8.44
N ARG A 14 -5.95 7.72 8.65
CA ARG A 14 -6.26 8.92 7.88
C ARG A 14 -5.81 8.80 6.43
N THR A 15 -4.68 8.15 6.16
CA THR A 15 -4.19 7.93 4.79
C THR A 15 -5.15 7.04 4.00
N LEU A 16 -5.74 6.03 4.64
CA LEU A 16 -6.82 5.25 4.03
C LEU A 16 -8.07 6.09 3.80
N GLU A 17 -8.48 6.89 4.79
CA GLU A 17 -9.67 7.76 4.68
C GLU A 17 -9.53 8.77 3.53
N ILE A 18 -8.33 9.29 3.26
CA ILE A 18 -8.06 10.16 2.12
C ILE A 18 -8.37 9.47 0.78
N VAL A 19 -8.00 8.19 0.62
CA VAL A 19 -8.31 7.41 -0.60
C VAL A 19 -9.83 7.28 -0.76
N GLU A 20 -10.52 6.89 0.32
CA GLU A 20 -11.97 6.73 0.32
C GLU A 20 -12.70 8.05 0.03
N GLN A 21 -12.22 9.17 0.61
CA GLN A 21 -12.77 10.51 0.36
C GLN A 21 -12.58 10.94 -1.10
N TYR A 22 -11.43 10.65 -1.69
CA TYR A 22 -11.14 10.98 -3.07
C TYR A 22 -12.10 10.27 -4.04
N GLU A 23 -12.26 8.96 -3.88
CA GLU A 23 -13.19 8.15 -4.69
C GLU A 23 -14.65 8.57 -4.48
N LYS A 24 -15.03 8.83 -3.23
CA LYS A 24 -16.43 9.10 -2.89
C LYS A 24 -16.88 10.51 -3.27
N TYR A 25 -16.01 11.51 -3.11
CA TYR A 25 -16.39 12.92 -3.17
C TYR A 25 -15.70 13.69 -4.30
N VAL A 26 -14.45 13.35 -4.66
CA VAL A 26 -13.69 14.13 -5.66
C VAL A 26 -13.92 13.57 -7.06
N MET A 27 -13.69 12.28 -7.28
CA MET A 27 -13.75 11.66 -8.63
C MET A 27 -15.13 11.86 -9.29
N LYS A 28 -16.21 11.89 -8.51
CA LYS A 28 -17.57 12.10 -9.00
C LYS A 28 -17.87 13.52 -9.46
N CYS A 29 -17.03 14.49 -9.08
CA CYS A 29 -17.25 15.91 -9.32
C CYS A 29 -16.29 16.51 -10.37
N VAL A 30 -15.36 15.70 -10.90
CA VAL A 30 -14.34 16.12 -11.86
C VAL A 30 -14.33 15.20 -13.08
N SER A 31 -13.89 15.70 -14.23
CA SER A 31 -13.72 14.89 -15.43
C SER A 31 -12.55 13.90 -15.28
N GLU A 32 -12.55 12.82 -16.06
CA GLU A 32 -11.53 11.74 -16.00
C GLU A 32 -10.09 12.27 -16.07
N ASN A 33 -9.82 13.27 -16.91
CA ASN A 33 -8.49 13.89 -17.04
C ASN A 33 -8.05 14.73 -15.82
N GLN A 34 -8.93 14.96 -14.87
CA GLN A 34 -8.66 15.63 -13.59
C GLN A 34 -8.71 14.64 -12.41
N GLN A 35 -8.92 13.35 -12.69
CA GLN A 35 -8.78 12.29 -11.71
C GLN A 35 -7.30 11.92 -11.61
N PHE A 36 -6.78 11.99 -10.38
CA PHE A 36 -5.37 11.83 -10.01
C PHE A 36 -5.21 10.69 -9.00
N GLU A 37 -6.09 9.69 -9.06
CA GLU A 37 -6.15 8.53 -8.17
C GLU A 37 -4.84 7.75 -8.15
N VAL A 38 -4.13 7.67 -9.28
CA VAL A 38 -2.82 6.98 -9.34
C VAL A 38 -1.77 7.75 -8.57
N THR A 39 -1.69 9.07 -8.80
CA THR A 39 -0.78 9.95 -8.05
C THR A 39 -1.10 9.92 -6.55
N LEU A 40 -2.38 9.96 -6.20
CA LEU A 40 -2.83 9.85 -4.82
C LEU A 40 -2.43 8.51 -4.21
N LEU A 41 -2.61 7.40 -4.92
CA LEU A 41 -2.24 6.07 -4.42
C LEU A 41 -0.74 5.98 -4.15
N ILE A 42 0.11 6.55 -5.00
CA ILE A 42 1.57 6.59 -4.77
C ILE A 42 1.89 7.39 -3.51
N ASN A 43 1.25 8.54 -3.31
CA ASN A 43 1.39 9.32 -2.06
C ASN A 43 0.92 8.51 -0.84
N CYS A 44 -0.18 7.78 -0.97
CA CYS A 44 -0.68 6.91 0.07
C CYS A 44 0.28 5.74 0.34
N LEU A 45 0.94 5.15 -0.67
CA LEU A 45 1.96 4.10 -0.45
C LEU A 45 3.14 4.62 0.35
N LEU A 46 3.63 5.84 0.06
CA LEU A 46 4.68 6.49 0.87
C LEU A 46 4.22 6.63 2.33
N GLY A 47 3.00 7.12 2.52
CA GLY A 47 2.39 7.30 3.83
C GLY A 47 2.06 6.00 4.58
N LEU A 48 1.70 4.94 3.86
CA LEU A 48 1.24 3.67 4.40
C LEU A 48 2.34 2.62 4.55
N LEU A 49 3.51 2.78 3.91
CA LEU A 49 4.60 1.80 3.96
C LEU A 49 5.89 2.37 4.55
N VAL A 50 6.23 3.62 4.21
CA VAL A 50 7.54 4.20 4.53
C VAL A 50 7.51 4.89 5.89
N LEU A 51 6.49 5.72 6.13
CA LEU A 51 6.36 6.50 7.36
C LEU A 51 6.15 5.60 8.61
N PRO A 52 5.29 4.56 8.59
CA PRO A 52 5.10 3.73 9.76
C PRO A 52 6.29 2.79 9.97
N LYS A 53 6.66 2.58 11.24
CA LYS A 53 7.69 1.65 11.63
C LYS A 53 7.19 0.22 11.49
N GLU A 54 8.11 -0.72 11.30
CA GLU A 54 7.80 -2.14 11.06
C GLU A 54 6.87 -2.76 12.11
N HIS A 55 6.93 -2.31 13.37
CA HIS A 55 6.07 -2.81 14.44
C HIS A 55 4.57 -2.56 14.20
N CYS A 56 4.20 -1.52 13.42
CA CYS A 56 2.81 -1.24 13.07
C CYS A 56 2.17 -2.39 12.29
N TYR A 57 2.96 -3.19 11.55
CA TYR A 57 2.46 -4.29 10.73
C TYR A 57 2.61 -5.66 11.39
N ARG A 58 2.96 -5.76 12.67
CA ARG A 58 3.08 -7.07 13.36
C ARG A 58 1.76 -7.85 13.41
N SER A 59 0.63 -7.18 13.21
CA SER A 59 -0.70 -7.78 13.18
C SER A 59 -1.12 -8.34 11.82
N ILE A 60 -0.35 -8.11 10.75
CA ILE A 60 -0.66 -8.71 9.45
C ILE A 60 -0.53 -10.24 9.52
N PRO A 61 -1.37 -10.99 8.80
CA PRO A 61 -1.29 -12.44 8.81
C PRO A 61 0.03 -12.92 8.21
N ASN A 62 0.70 -13.86 8.88
CA ASN A 62 1.85 -14.56 8.31
C ASN A 62 1.37 -15.71 7.40
N LYS A 63 0.78 -15.35 6.26
CA LYS A 63 0.27 -16.29 5.24
C LYS A 63 1.11 -16.21 3.96
N PRO A 64 1.24 -17.31 3.21
CA PRO A 64 1.88 -17.29 1.89
C PRO A 64 1.04 -16.51 0.87
N ILE A 65 1.67 -15.90 -0.13
CA ILE A 65 0.97 -15.06 -1.14
C ILE A 65 -0.17 -15.80 -1.86
N LYS A 66 -0.01 -17.10 -2.10
CA LYS A 66 -1.05 -17.95 -2.72
C LYS A 66 -2.38 -18.00 -1.95
N GLU A 67 -2.40 -17.59 -0.68
CA GLU A 67 -3.59 -17.57 0.18
C GLU A 67 -4.16 -16.15 0.38
N LEU A 68 -3.68 -15.16 -0.39
CA LEU A 68 -3.97 -13.73 -0.18
C LEU A 68 -4.74 -13.08 -1.32
N GLU A 69 -5.53 -13.85 -2.05
CA GLU A 69 -6.43 -13.33 -3.08
C GLU A 69 -7.40 -12.28 -2.48
N GLU A 70 -7.86 -12.50 -1.25
CA GLU A 70 -8.71 -11.54 -0.52
C GLU A 70 -8.00 -10.20 -0.18
N TRP A 71 -6.66 -10.19 -0.25
CA TRP A 71 -5.83 -8.98 -0.12
C TRP A 71 -5.57 -8.32 -1.47
N GLY A 72 -6.19 -8.80 -2.54
CA GLY A 72 -5.92 -8.36 -3.90
C GLY A 72 -4.53 -8.81 -4.39
N LEU A 73 -3.90 -9.81 -3.77
CA LEU A 73 -2.59 -10.31 -4.19
C LEU A 73 -2.72 -11.67 -4.87
N SER A 74 -1.98 -11.84 -5.97
CA SER A 74 -1.80 -13.11 -6.68
C SER A 74 -0.31 -13.44 -6.77
N PRO A 75 0.09 -14.72 -6.71
CA PRO A 75 1.45 -15.14 -7.05
C PRO A 75 1.91 -14.63 -8.42
N ASP A 76 1.00 -14.52 -9.39
CA ASP A 76 1.31 -14.09 -10.76
C ASP A 76 1.78 -12.63 -10.86
N PHE A 77 1.50 -11.82 -9.83
CA PHE A 77 1.97 -10.44 -9.75
C PHE A 77 3.44 -10.35 -9.34
N ILE A 78 4.03 -11.44 -8.85
CA ILE A 78 5.41 -11.46 -8.36
C ILE A 78 6.26 -12.23 -9.34
N GLN A 79 7.09 -11.50 -10.09
CA GLN A 79 7.96 -12.08 -11.10
C GLN A 79 9.22 -12.69 -10.47
N ASP A 80 9.75 -12.05 -9.43
CA ASP A 80 10.94 -12.50 -8.71
C ASP A 80 10.88 -12.05 -7.25
N TRP A 81 11.28 -12.92 -6.32
CA TRP A 81 11.41 -12.60 -4.90
C TRP A 81 12.81 -12.07 -4.53
N GLY A 82 13.74 -12.10 -5.49
CA GLY A 82 15.15 -11.85 -5.25
C GLY A 82 15.72 -12.88 -4.29
N SER A 83 16.50 -12.42 -3.33
CA SER A 83 17.10 -13.26 -2.27
C SER A 83 16.14 -13.72 -1.15
N GLU A 84 14.82 -13.53 -1.27
CA GLU A 84 13.86 -13.87 -0.22
C GLU A 84 13.26 -15.27 -0.40
N ASP A 85 13.67 -16.21 0.46
CA ASP A 85 13.18 -17.59 0.41
C ASP A 85 11.75 -17.79 0.96
N HIS A 86 11.22 -16.81 1.71
CA HIS A 86 9.91 -16.92 2.36
C HIS A 86 8.87 -16.01 1.69
N HIS A 87 8.04 -16.60 0.84
CA HIS A 87 7.04 -15.89 0.03
C HIS A 87 5.75 -15.57 0.81
N THR A 88 5.86 -14.81 1.90
CA THR A 88 4.75 -14.48 2.81
C THR A 88 4.38 -13.00 2.77
N LEU A 89 3.17 -12.65 3.26
CA LEU A 89 2.70 -11.27 3.33
C LEU A 89 3.68 -10.31 4.05
N PRO A 90 4.24 -10.64 5.24
CA PRO A 90 5.21 -9.75 5.87
C PRO A 90 6.44 -9.49 5.01
N LYS A 91 6.92 -10.50 4.28
CA LYS A 91 8.07 -10.33 3.39
C LYS A 91 7.73 -9.49 2.18
N PHE A 92 6.54 -9.70 1.58
CA PHE A 92 6.04 -8.84 0.52
C PHE A 92 5.91 -7.38 0.95
N VAL A 93 5.30 -7.10 2.11
CA VAL A 93 5.18 -5.74 2.67
C VAL A 93 6.56 -5.10 2.86
N LYS A 94 7.53 -5.86 3.36
CA LYS A 94 8.91 -5.39 3.53
C LYS A 94 9.56 -5.04 2.18
N LYS A 95 9.46 -5.93 1.19
CA LYS A 95 9.99 -5.71 -0.16
C LYS A 95 9.34 -4.50 -0.84
N LEU A 96 8.02 -4.38 -0.73
CA LEU A 96 7.25 -3.25 -1.24
C LEU A 96 7.65 -1.94 -0.58
N ARG A 97 7.81 -1.92 0.74
CA ARG A 97 8.33 -0.76 1.48
C ARG A 97 9.69 -0.33 0.95
N ASN A 98 10.61 -1.27 0.73
CA ASN A 98 11.94 -0.96 0.21
C ASN A 98 11.87 -0.34 -1.19
N ALA A 99 11.07 -0.93 -2.08
CA ALA A 99 10.86 -0.41 -3.44
C ALA A 99 10.32 1.03 -3.42
N VAL A 100 9.27 1.28 -2.62
CA VAL A 100 8.65 2.60 -2.48
C VAL A 100 9.61 3.62 -1.85
N ALA A 101 10.31 3.25 -0.77
CA ALA A 101 11.26 4.13 -0.09
C ALA A 101 12.45 4.53 -0.97
N HIS A 102 12.85 3.66 -1.91
CA HIS A 102 13.91 3.93 -2.89
C HIS A 102 13.39 4.42 -4.23
N THR A 103 12.12 4.83 -4.31
CA THR A 103 11.48 5.32 -5.56
C THR A 103 11.69 4.38 -6.75
N SER A 104 11.81 3.08 -6.47
CA SER A 104 12.06 2.03 -7.46
C SER A 104 10.73 1.50 -7.98
N LEU A 105 9.99 2.44 -8.58
CA LEU A 105 8.64 2.27 -9.10
C LEU A 105 8.63 2.53 -10.61
N CYS A 106 7.93 1.72 -11.37
CA CYS A 106 7.68 1.94 -12.80
C CYS A 106 6.17 1.86 -13.06
N LEU A 107 5.66 2.79 -13.88
CA LEU A 107 4.25 2.82 -14.26
C LEU A 107 4.07 2.09 -15.57
N HIS A 108 3.07 1.22 -15.63
CA HIS A 108 2.66 0.53 -16.86
C HIS A 108 1.24 0.94 -17.23
N GLY A 109 0.98 1.10 -18.51
CA GLY A 109 -0.33 1.51 -19.04
C GLY A 109 -0.62 0.92 -20.40
N ASP A 110 -1.87 1.06 -20.83
CA ASP A 110 -2.38 0.55 -22.12
C ASP A 110 -2.43 1.61 -23.23
N GLY A 111 -1.82 2.78 -22.97
CA GLY A 111 -1.85 3.95 -23.85
C GLY A 111 -3.02 4.89 -23.60
N VAL A 112 -4.00 4.48 -22.79
CA VAL A 112 -5.14 5.30 -22.35
C VAL A 112 -5.00 5.65 -20.87
N GLN A 113 -4.66 4.66 -20.05
CA GLN A 113 -4.60 4.80 -18.60
C GLN A 113 -3.43 3.99 -18.01
N ILE A 114 -3.10 4.30 -16.76
CA ILE A 114 -2.15 3.49 -15.98
C ILE A 114 -2.91 2.29 -15.45
N THR A 115 -2.41 1.09 -15.72
CA THR A 115 -3.07 -0.17 -15.39
C THR A 115 -2.38 -0.91 -14.24
N SER A 116 -1.09 -0.68 -14.03
CA SER A 116 -0.33 -1.35 -12.97
C SER A 116 0.89 -0.55 -12.53
N LEU A 117 1.39 -0.90 -11.33
CA LEU A 117 2.65 -0.42 -10.79
C LEU A 117 3.63 -1.58 -10.68
N GLU A 118 4.83 -1.38 -11.18
CA GLU A 118 5.96 -2.27 -10.99
C GLU A 118 6.84 -1.78 -9.85
N PHE A 119 7.24 -2.71 -8.98
CA PHE A 119 8.06 -2.50 -7.80
C PHE A 119 9.33 -3.31 -7.92
N LYS A 120 10.48 -2.65 -7.78
CA LYS A 120 11.79 -3.29 -7.82
C LYS A 120 12.60 -2.98 -6.57
N ASP A 121 13.45 -3.90 -6.16
CA ASP A 121 14.50 -3.62 -5.18
C ASP A 121 15.89 -4.00 -5.68
N LYS A 122 16.92 -3.65 -4.89
CA LYS A 122 18.32 -3.94 -5.23
C LYS A 122 18.71 -5.41 -5.07
N ASP A 123 17.89 -6.19 -4.38
CA ASP A 123 18.12 -7.61 -4.08
C ASP A 123 17.48 -8.53 -5.12
N GLY A 124 16.89 -7.96 -6.19
CA GLY A 124 16.28 -8.70 -7.29
C GLY A 124 14.77 -8.88 -7.18
N PHE A 125 14.10 -8.35 -6.14
CA PHE A 125 12.64 -8.40 -6.06
C PHE A 125 12.01 -7.64 -7.22
N CYS A 126 11.02 -8.25 -7.87
CA CYS A 126 10.23 -7.64 -8.92
C CYS A 126 8.76 -8.09 -8.80
N ALA A 127 7.85 -7.12 -8.67
CA ALA A 127 6.42 -7.36 -8.69
C ALA A 127 5.69 -6.33 -9.55
N VAL A 128 4.75 -6.77 -10.37
CA VAL A 128 3.85 -5.92 -11.17
C VAL A 128 2.44 -6.13 -10.66
N VAL A 129 1.91 -5.13 -9.95
CA VAL A 129 0.61 -5.22 -9.28
C VAL A 129 -0.40 -4.34 -10.02
N PRO A 130 -1.52 -4.89 -10.50
CA PRO A 130 -2.60 -4.10 -11.09
C PRO A 130 -3.13 -3.04 -10.13
N PHE A 131 -3.58 -1.91 -10.66
CA PHE A 131 -3.98 -0.76 -9.85
C PHE A 131 -5.13 -1.07 -8.87
N ASP A 132 -6.17 -1.78 -9.33
CA ASP A 132 -7.31 -2.14 -8.48
C ASP A 132 -6.95 -3.16 -7.39
N ASN A 133 -6.05 -4.08 -7.71
CA ASN A 133 -5.47 -5.03 -6.78
C ASN A 133 -4.63 -4.31 -5.70
N LEU A 134 -3.85 -3.31 -6.11
CA LEU A 134 -3.05 -2.50 -5.21
C LEU A 134 -3.92 -1.66 -4.26
N LYS A 135 -5.03 -1.08 -4.75
CA LYS A 135 -6.04 -0.40 -3.90
C LYS A 135 -6.63 -1.33 -2.85
N THR A 136 -6.99 -2.55 -3.25
CA THR A 136 -7.48 -3.59 -2.33
C THR A 136 -6.43 -3.93 -1.28
N PHE A 137 -5.17 -4.13 -1.71
CA PHE A 137 -4.05 -4.43 -0.83
C PHE A 137 -3.82 -3.33 0.21
N VAL A 138 -3.70 -2.06 -0.20
CA VAL A 138 -3.44 -0.95 0.74
C VAL A 138 -4.59 -0.78 1.72
N THR A 139 -5.82 -1.02 1.29
CA THR A 139 -7.02 -1.00 2.14
C THR A 139 -6.93 -2.07 3.22
N LYS A 140 -6.66 -3.32 2.84
CA LYS A 140 -6.51 -4.44 3.78
C LYS A 140 -5.32 -4.24 4.72
N LEU A 141 -4.20 -3.74 4.20
CA LEU A 141 -3.02 -3.42 5.00
C LEU A 141 -3.34 -2.38 6.07
N ALA A 142 -3.96 -1.26 5.69
CA ALA A 142 -4.33 -0.22 6.64
C ALA A 142 -5.34 -0.73 7.69
N GLN A 143 -6.36 -1.50 7.27
CA GLN A 143 -7.36 -2.10 8.17
C GLN A 143 -6.78 -3.12 9.16
N SER A 144 -5.68 -3.79 8.79
CA SER A 144 -5.00 -4.75 9.67
C SER A 144 -4.24 -4.10 10.83
N VAL A 145 -3.99 -2.79 10.75
CA VAL A 145 -3.33 -2.02 11.80
C VAL A 145 -4.41 -1.52 12.76
N LYS A 146 -4.29 -1.87 14.05
CA LYS A 146 -5.25 -1.41 15.06
C LYS A 146 -5.24 0.11 15.13
N PRO A 147 -6.36 0.80 14.82
CA PRO A 147 -6.40 2.25 14.89
C PRO A 147 -6.33 2.68 16.36
N PRO A 148 -5.87 3.91 16.64
CA PRO A 148 -5.87 4.40 18.00
C PRO A 148 -7.30 4.61 18.52
N PRO A 149 -7.48 4.63 19.85
CA PRO A 149 -8.75 4.96 20.51
C PRO A 149 -9.33 6.25 19.93
N LYS A 150 -10.66 6.31 19.72
CA LYS A 150 -11.33 7.46 19.08
C LYS A 150 -11.03 8.79 19.76
N ASN A 151 -10.87 8.79 21.09
CA ASN A 151 -10.53 9.96 21.91
C ASN A 151 -9.08 10.45 21.77
N MET A 152 -8.25 9.78 20.96
CA MET A 152 -6.85 10.14 20.71
C MET A 152 -6.57 10.42 19.23
N ARG A 153 -7.62 10.59 18.41
CA ARG A 153 -7.51 10.87 16.95
C ARG A 153 -7.48 12.36 16.61
N ASP A 154 -7.28 13.23 17.60
CA ASP A 154 -7.38 14.69 17.44
C ASP A 154 -6.02 15.40 17.31
N PHE A 155 -5.09 14.85 16.52
CA PHE A 155 -3.98 15.65 16.01
C PHE A 155 -4.56 16.57 14.91
N ARG A 156 -5.04 17.76 15.29
CA ARG A 156 -5.41 18.84 14.38
C ARG A 156 -4.28 19.84 14.25
#